data_AF-A0A7S3E2J8-F1
#
_entry.id   AF-A0A7S3E2J8-F1
#
_cell.length_a   1.000
_cell.length_b   1.000
_cell.length_c   1.000
_cell.angle_alpha   90.00
_cell.angle_beta   90.00
_cell.angle_gamma   90.00
#
_symmetry.space_group_name_H-M   'P 1'
#
loop_
_entity.id
_entity.type
_entity.pdbx_description
1 polymer ?
#
loop_
_entity_poly.entity_id
_entity_poly.type
_entity_poly.pdbx_seq_one_letter_code
_entity_poly.pdbx_strand_id
1 'polypeptide(L)'
;GRKKWYLLPPRYTHYCYDTFGRNLAPSFFDVDEETYPNIKHARKHLVEVTQDSGEAIFVPSGWHHTVENVQDTLSINHNWFNVCNIHYAWELLQRERHEAEQAICDCRAMCATEAEFELLVQRNVAAN
;
A
#
# COMPACT_ATOMS: atom_id res chain seq x y z
N GLY A 1 -25.60 -0.53 -4.78
CA GLY A 1 -24.17 -0.53 -5.11
C GLY A 1 -23.71 -1.93 -5.41
N ARG A 2 -22.72 -2.05 -6.28
CA ARG A 2 -22.08 -3.30 -6.67
C ARG A 2 -20.61 -3.02 -6.99
N LYS A 3 -19.72 -3.87 -6.50
CA LYS A 3 -18.28 -3.77 -6.71
C LYS A 3 -17.72 -5.01 -7.36
N LYS A 4 -16.69 -4.83 -8.20
CA LYS A 4 -15.84 -5.89 -8.70
C LYS A 4 -14.45 -5.74 -8.11
N TRP A 5 -13.99 -6.76 -7.39
CA TRP A 5 -12.70 -6.82 -6.73
C TRP A 5 -11.74 -7.71 -7.51
N TYR A 6 -10.51 -7.27 -7.63
CA TYR A 6 -9.38 -8.07 -8.10
C TYR A 6 -8.36 -8.12 -6.97
N LEU A 7 -8.12 -9.32 -6.45
CA LEU A 7 -7.30 -9.56 -5.26
C LEU A 7 -6.07 -10.39 -5.65
N LEU A 8 -4.87 -9.90 -5.35
CA LEU A 8 -3.62 -10.62 -5.61
C LEU A 8 -3.02 -11.14 -4.30
N PRO A 9 -2.80 -12.46 -4.18
CA PRO A 9 -2.10 -13.02 -3.02
C PRO A 9 -0.67 -12.46 -2.88
N PRO A 10 -0.20 -12.16 -1.65
CA PRO A 10 1.09 -11.51 -1.41
C PRO A 10 2.29 -12.23 -2.03
N ARG A 11 2.21 -13.57 -2.16
CA ARG A 11 3.26 -14.38 -2.80
C ARG A 11 3.54 -13.98 -4.26
N TYR A 12 2.60 -13.30 -4.91
CA TYR A 12 2.70 -12.85 -6.30
C TYR A 12 2.96 -11.34 -6.45
N THR A 13 3.09 -10.59 -5.34
CA THR A 13 3.38 -9.15 -5.33
C THR A 13 4.61 -8.78 -6.15
N HIS A 14 5.63 -9.65 -6.16
CA HIS A 14 6.86 -9.43 -6.90
C HIS A 14 6.66 -9.23 -8.42
N TYR A 15 5.55 -9.71 -8.97
CA TYR A 15 5.19 -9.49 -10.38
C TYR A 15 4.64 -8.09 -10.67
N CYS A 16 4.29 -7.32 -9.64
CA CYS A 16 3.74 -5.99 -9.79
C CYS A 16 4.79 -4.88 -9.78
N TYR A 17 6.07 -5.20 -9.56
CA TYR A 17 7.11 -4.18 -9.58
C TYR A 17 7.49 -3.74 -11.00
N ASP A 18 7.91 -2.48 -11.10
CA ASP A 18 8.53 -1.94 -12.31
C ASP A 18 9.84 -2.66 -12.67
N THR A 19 10.39 -2.34 -13.84
CA THR A 19 11.68 -2.86 -14.33
C THR A 19 12.85 -2.63 -13.37
N PHE A 20 12.76 -1.66 -12.46
CA PHE A 20 13.80 -1.35 -11.49
C PHE A 20 13.56 -1.97 -10.11
N GLY A 21 12.43 -2.65 -9.90
CA GLY A 21 12.06 -3.20 -8.60
C GLY A 21 11.70 -2.14 -7.55
N ARG A 22 11.39 -0.91 -7.95
CA ARG A 22 11.22 0.24 -7.04
C ARG A 22 9.78 0.56 -6.78
N ASN A 23 8.98 0.63 -7.84
CA ASN A 23 7.58 1.05 -7.75
C ASN A 23 6.64 -0.12 -8.01
N LEU A 24 5.55 -0.17 -7.25
CA LEU A 24 4.45 -1.08 -7.53
C LEU A 24 3.54 -0.48 -8.60
N ALA A 25 3.03 -1.35 -9.47
CA ALA A 25 2.03 -1.00 -10.47
C ALA A 25 0.80 -0.35 -9.81
N PRO A 26 0.36 0.84 -10.26
CA PRO A 26 -0.81 1.52 -9.69
C PRO A 26 -2.13 0.80 -10.00
N SER A 27 -2.15 -0.05 -11.02
CA SER A 27 -3.30 -0.85 -11.45
C SER A 27 -2.82 -2.19 -11.98
N PHE A 28 -3.66 -3.23 -11.86
CA PHE A 28 -3.37 -4.49 -12.53
C PHE A 28 -3.55 -4.40 -14.05
N PHE A 29 -4.43 -3.53 -14.54
CA PHE A 29 -4.87 -3.54 -15.94
C PHE A 29 -4.46 -2.29 -16.72
N ASP A 30 -4.44 -1.13 -16.07
CA ASP A 30 -4.16 0.17 -16.69
C ASP A 30 -2.73 0.63 -16.37
N VAL A 31 -1.76 -0.10 -16.91
CA VAL A 31 -0.33 0.18 -16.74
C VAL A 31 0.44 -0.13 -18.02
N ASP A 32 1.52 0.61 -18.25
CA ASP A 32 2.47 0.30 -19.31
C ASP A 32 3.22 -1.00 -18.99
N GLU A 33 3.09 -1.99 -19.87
CA GLU A 33 3.70 -3.30 -19.68
C GLU A 33 5.20 -3.29 -19.99
N GLU A 34 5.73 -2.27 -20.67
CA GLU A 34 7.19 -2.10 -20.80
C GLU A 34 7.81 -1.70 -19.46
N THR A 35 7.15 -0.78 -18.74
CA THR A 35 7.52 -0.39 -17.37
C THR A 35 7.28 -1.51 -16.36
N TYR A 36 6.20 -2.28 -16.51
CA TYR A 36 5.80 -3.37 -15.60
C TYR A 36 5.77 -4.73 -16.33
N PRO A 37 6.93 -5.30 -16.71
CA PRO A 37 7.02 -6.45 -17.60
C PRO A 37 6.34 -7.71 -17.07
N ASN A 38 6.26 -7.84 -15.75
CA ASN A 38 5.71 -9.02 -15.09
C ASN A 38 4.21 -8.91 -14.76
N ILE A 39 3.55 -7.79 -15.06
CA ILE A 39 2.15 -7.57 -14.64
C ILE A 39 1.20 -8.62 -15.23
N LYS A 40 1.50 -9.12 -16.43
CA LYS A 40 0.76 -10.23 -17.06
C LYS A 40 0.83 -11.53 -16.26
N HIS A 41 1.91 -11.77 -15.52
CA HIS A 41 2.02 -12.92 -14.62
C HIS A 41 1.17 -12.70 -13.36
N ALA A 42 1.16 -11.49 -12.80
CA ALA A 42 0.27 -11.15 -11.68
C ALA A 42 -1.22 -11.40 -12.03
N ARG A 43 -1.66 -10.96 -13.22
CA ARG A 43 -3.04 -11.12 -13.69
C ARG A 43 -3.55 -12.57 -13.68
N LYS A 44 -2.67 -13.54 -13.93
CA LYS A 44 -3.02 -14.97 -13.94
C LYS A 44 -3.36 -15.53 -12.55
N HIS A 45 -3.00 -14.81 -11.50
CA HIS A 45 -3.18 -15.21 -10.11
C HIS A 45 -4.20 -14.35 -9.36
N LEU A 46 -4.91 -13.46 -10.07
CA LEU A 46 -5.96 -12.64 -9.48
C LEU A 46 -7.15 -13.50 -9.07
N VAL A 47 -7.68 -13.23 -7.89
CA VAL A 47 -8.97 -13.71 -7.44
C VAL A 47 -9.99 -12.62 -7.73
N GLU A 48 -10.96 -12.92 -8.60
CA GLU A 48 -12.05 -12.01 -8.93
C GLU A 48 -13.26 -12.26 -8.02
N VAL A 49 -13.81 -11.20 -7.43
CA VAL A 49 -14.99 -11.26 -6.57
C VAL A 49 -15.97 -10.16 -6.93
N THR A 50 -17.22 -10.52 -7.19
CA THR A 50 -18.33 -9.56 -7.25
C THR A 50 -18.94 -9.44 -5.86
N GLN A 51 -19.06 -8.21 -5.37
CA GLN A 51 -19.69 -7.89 -4.09
C GLN A 51 -20.98 -7.10 -4.35
N ASP A 52 -22.10 -7.65 -3.91
CA ASP A 52 -23.42 -7.04 -3.97
C ASP A 52 -23.74 -6.23 -2.70
N SER A 53 -24.82 -5.44 -2.77
CA SER A 53 -25.26 -4.60 -1.66
C SER A 53 -25.61 -5.43 -0.42
N GLY A 54 -25.05 -5.05 0.73
CA GLY A 54 -25.26 -5.76 2.00
C GLY A 54 -24.24 -6.87 2.28
N GLU A 55 -23.40 -7.23 1.31
CA GLU A 55 -22.32 -8.19 1.51
C GLU A 55 -21.07 -7.54 2.12
N ALA A 56 -20.34 -8.32 2.90
CA ALA A 56 -19.03 -7.95 3.43
C ALA A 56 -17.94 -8.78 2.77
N ILE A 57 -16.79 -8.16 2.52
CA ILE A 57 -15.58 -8.85 2.06
C ILE A 57 -14.46 -8.62 3.06
N PHE A 58 -13.72 -9.67 3.35
CA PHE A 58 -12.51 -9.60 4.17
C PHE A 58 -11.28 -9.64 3.25
N VAL A 59 -10.45 -8.60 3.31
CA VAL A 59 -9.17 -8.54 2.59
C VAL A 59 -8.04 -8.84 3.57
N PRO A 60 -7.31 -9.97 3.42
CA PRO A 60 -6.23 -10.28 4.34
C PRO A 60 -5.05 -9.30 4.21
N SER A 61 -4.27 -9.16 5.28
CA SER A 61 -3.08 -8.30 5.29
C SER A 61 -2.11 -8.65 4.15
N GLY A 62 -1.57 -7.62 3.50
CA GLY A 62 -0.58 -7.75 2.41
C GLY A 62 -1.16 -8.06 1.02
N TRP A 63 -2.47 -8.23 0.88
CA TRP A 63 -3.09 -8.47 -0.43
C TRP A 63 -3.23 -7.18 -1.23
N HIS A 64 -2.55 -7.10 -2.38
CA HIS A 64 -2.80 -6.02 -3.34
C HIS A 64 -4.16 -6.21 -3.97
N HIS A 65 -4.85 -5.09 -4.21
CA HIS A 65 -6.19 -5.14 -4.71
C HIS A 65 -6.59 -3.90 -5.52
N THR A 66 -7.43 -4.12 -6.52
CA THR A 66 -8.10 -3.07 -7.29
C THR A 66 -9.60 -3.30 -7.20
N VAL A 67 -10.35 -2.22 -7.05
CA VAL A 67 -11.80 -2.27 -6.86
C VAL A 67 -12.48 -1.34 -7.84
N GLU A 68 -13.42 -1.89 -8.60
CA GLU A 68 -14.24 -1.15 -9.56
C GLU A 68 -15.68 -1.07 -9.03
N ASN A 69 -16.22 0.15 -8.94
CA ASN A 69 -17.65 0.35 -8.67
C ASN A 69 -18.42 0.23 -9.99
N VAL A 70 -19.10 -0.89 -10.22
CA VAL A 70 -19.84 -1.14 -11.47
C VAL A 70 -21.25 -0.51 -11.46
N GLN A 71 -21.67 0.02 -10.31
CA GLN A 71 -22.90 0.78 -10.11
C GLN A 71 -22.65 1.87 -9.06
N ASP A 72 -23.56 2.85 -8.94
CA ASP A 72 -23.54 3.83 -7.85
C ASP A 72 -23.47 3.11 -6.50
N THR A 73 -22.36 3.34 -5.79
CA THR A 73 -21.98 2.54 -4.63
C THR A 73 -21.49 3.42 -3.49
N LEU A 74 -22.17 3.31 -2.35
CA LEU A 74 -21.67 3.73 -1.06
C LEU A 74 -21.09 2.51 -0.34
N SER A 75 -19.93 2.66 0.29
CA SER A 75 -19.31 1.58 1.06
C SER A 75 -18.65 2.11 2.32
N ILE A 76 -18.65 1.30 3.36
CA ILE A 76 -17.91 1.54 4.61
C ILE A 76 -16.87 0.43 4.72
N ASN A 77 -15.63 0.78 5.06
CA ASN A 77 -14.58 -0.17 5.39
C ASN A 77 -14.08 0.07 6.82
N HIS A 78 -13.40 -0.93 7.38
CA HIS A 78 -12.73 -0.81 8.66
C HIS A 78 -11.40 -1.56 8.59
N ASN A 79 -10.30 -0.83 8.76
CA ASN A 79 -8.98 -1.42 8.89
C ASN A 79 -8.73 -1.78 10.36
N TRP A 80 -8.12 -2.94 10.59
CA TRP A 80 -7.84 -3.42 11.94
C TRP A 80 -6.56 -4.26 11.93
N PHE A 81 -5.90 -4.31 13.08
CA PHE A 81 -4.78 -5.20 13.35
C PHE A 81 -4.96 -5.86 14.72
N ASN A 82 -4.25 -6.95 14.93
CA ASN A 82 -4.23 -7.74 16.16
C ASN A 82 -2.82 -8.33 16.36
N VAL A 83 -2.66 -9.19 17.37
CA VAL A 83 -1.37 -9.81 17.70
C VAL A 83 -0.71 -10.54 16.52
N CYS A 84 -1.51 -11.09 15.59
CA CYS A 84 -0.99 -11.85 14.46
C CYS A 84 -0.38 -10.96 13.36
N ASN A 85 -0.76 -9.68 13.26
CA ASN A 85 -0.31 -8.78 12.18
C ASN A 85 0.26 -7.44 12.67
N ILE A 86 0.36 -7.23 13.99
CA ILE A 86 0.95 -6.02 14.60
C ILE A 86 2.39 -5.74 14.12
N HIS A 87 3.15 -6.80 13.82
CA HIS A 87 4.52 -6.67 13.34
C HIS A 87 4.61 -5.93 12.00
N TYR A 88 3.63 -6.09 11.11
CA TYR A 88 3.57 -5.32 9.86
C TYR A 88 3.31 -3.84 10.11
N ALA A 89 2.43 -3.51 11.06
CA ALA A 89 2.20 -2.11 11.44
C ALA A 89 3.45 -1.48 12.05
N TRP A 90 4.17 -2.23 12.89
CA TRP A 90 5.43 -1.77 13.48
C TRP A 90 6.55 -1.58 12.45
N GLU A 91 6.68 -2.50 11.50
CA GLU A 91 7.64 -2.38 10.38
C GLU A 91 7.33 -1.16 9.51
N LEU A 92 6.04 -0.94 9.18
CA LEU A 92 5.61 0.24 8.45
C LEU A 92 5.99 1.53 9.18
N LEU A 93 5.65 1.65 10.47
CA LEU A 93 5.96 2.86 11.26
C LEU A 93 7.46 3.15 11.34
N GLN A 94 8.30 2.11 11.50
CA GLN A 94 9.75 2.28 11.50
C GLN A 94 10.26 2.75 10.14
N ARG A 95 9.74 2.19 9.04
CA ARG A 95 10.11 2.58 7.69
C ARG A 95 9.73 4.03 7.40
N GLU A 96 8.49 4.42 7.67
CA GLU A 96 8.02 5.80 7.46
C GLU A 96 8.87 6.81 8.26
N ARG A 97 9.20 6.49 9.52
CA ARG A 97 10.11 7.33 10.32
C ARG A 97 11.49 7.43 9.66
N HIS A 98 12.05 6.30 9.21
CA HIS A 98 13.36 6.27 8.58
C HIS A 98 13.39 7.07 7.27
N GLU A 99 12.37 6.90 6.42
CA GLU A 99 12.24 7.64 5.16
C GLU A 99 12.09 9.14 5.41
N ALA A 100 11.28 9.54 6.40
CA ALA A 100 11.17 10.93 6.83
C ALA A 100 12.51 11.49 7.33
N GLU A 101 13.27 10.73 8.13
CA GLU A 101 14.60 11.11 8.62
C GLU A 101 15.59 11.30 7.46
N GLN A 102 15.61 10.39 6.49
CA GLN A 102 16.48 10.50 5.32
C GLN A 102 16.13 11.70 4.44
N ALA A 103 14.84 12.00 4.27
CA ALA A 103 14.36 13.10 3.44
C ALA A 103 14.80 14.49 3.94
N ILE A 104 15.06 14.62 5.25
CA ILE A 104 15.47 15.89 5.87
C ILE A 104 16.86 15.82 6.53
N CYS A 105 17.66 14.80 6.21
CA CYS A 105 18.93 14.55 6.89
C CYS A 105 19.93 15.71 6.72
N ASP A 106 19.82 16.46 5.63
CA ASP A 106 20.59 17.66 5.33
C ASP A 106 20.28 18.82 6.30
N CYS A 107 19.03 18.90 6.78
CA CYS A 107 18.58 19.89 7.75
C CYS A 107 19.10 19.61 9.17
N ARG A 108 19.68 18.43 9.46
CA ARG A 108 20.15 18.05 10.81
C ARG A 108 21.16 19.03 11.37
N ALA A 109 22.05 19.55 10.53
CA ALA A 109 23.06 20.54 10.94
C ALA A 109 22.46 21.92 11.28
N MET A 110 21.21 22.19 10.90
CA MET A 110 20.49 23.42 11.24
C MET A 110 19.79 23.34 12.60
N CYS A 111 19.66 22.14 13.18
CA CYS A 111 19.07 21.93 14.49
C CYS A 111 20.13 22.14 15.59
N ALA A 112 19.74 22.79 16.69
CA ALA A 112 20.63 23.02 17.82
C ALA A 112 20.90 21.73 18.61
N THR A 113 19.99 20.76 18.55
CA THR A 113 20.10 19.47 19.26
C THR A 113 19.51 18.32 18.46
N GLU A 114 19.92 17.10 18.79
CA GLU A 114 19.32 15.87 18.24
C GLU A 114 17.83 15.73 18.58
N ALA A 115 17.39 16.24 19.73
CA ALA A 115 15.98 16.21 20.12
C ALA A 115 15.13 17.14 19.24
N GLU A 116 15.68 18.29 18.84
CA GLU A 116 15.02 19.20 17.89
C GLU A 116 14.90 18.57 16.51
N PHE A 117 15.95 17.88 16.06
CA PHE A 117 15.92 17.13 14.81
C PHE A 117 14.89 15.99 14.85
N GLU A 118 14.83 15.19 15.92
CA GLU A 118 13.82 14.15 16.09
C GLU A 118 12.40 14.73 16.05
N LEU A 119 12.16 15.88 16.69
CA LEU A 119 10.85 16.53 16.65
C LEU A 119 10.48 16.98 15.24
N LEU A 120 11.46 17.41 14.44
CA LEU A 120 11.26 17.71 13.03
C LEU A 120 10.94 16.45 12.20
N VAL A 121 11.62 15.33 12.45
CA VAL A 121 11.31 14.02 11.84
C VAL A 121 9.86 13.63 12.16
N GLN A 122 9.46 13.65 13.44
CA GLN A 122 8.11 13.30 13.87
C GLN A 122 7.03 14.19 13.22
N ARG A 123 7.31 15.49 13.06
CA ARG A 123 6.41 16.43 12.36
C ARG A 123 6.27 16.10 10.87
N ASN A 124 7.34 15.66 10.21
CA ASN A 124 7.26 15.23 8.81
C ASN A 124 6.49 13.91 8.67
N VAL A 125 6.71 12.94 9.56
CA VAL A 125 5.92 11.69 9.60
C VAL A 125 4.43 11.99 9.76
N ALA A 126 4.06 12.92 10.65
CA ALA A 126 2.66 13.28 10.89
C ALA A 126 1.99 14.10 9.76
N ALA A 127 2.78 14.62 8.81
CA ALA A 127 2.27 15.39 7.68
C ALA A 127 2.03 14.54 6.41
N ASN A 128 2.57 13.32 6.36
CA ASN A 128 2.26 12.30 5.35
C ASN A 128 0.95 11.57 5.69
#